data_AF-A0A920IAG2-F1
#
_entry.id   AF-A0A920IAG2-F1
#
_cell.length_a   1.000
_cell.length_b   1.000
_cell.length_c   1.000
_cell.angle_alpha   90.00
_cell.angle_beta   90.00
_cell.angle_gamma   90.00
#
_symmetry.space_group_name_H-M   'P 1'
#
loop_
_entity.id
_entity.type
_entity.pdbx_description
1 polymer ?
#
loop_
_entity_poly.entity_id
_entity_poly.type
_entity_poly.pdbx_seq_one_letter_code
_entity_poly.pdbx_strand_id
1 'polypeptide(L)' 'MKMTSFFVWISGGASALLCAPSDIITLAEKQSINNSLLTSGAPIEKINLVRKHLSKVKGGKLAAAAYPAKC' A
#
# COMPACT_ATOMS: atom_id res chain seq x y z
N MET A 1 21.77 12.32 -18.71
CA MET A 1 20.90 11.86 -17.60
C MET A 1 21.66 10.84 -16.77
N LYS A 2 21.79 11.02 -15.45
CA LYS A 2 22.29 9.93 -14.58
C LYS A 2 21.17 8.91 -14.39
N MET A 3 21.48 7.63 -14.57
CA MET A 3 20.54 6.54 -14.36
C MET A 3 20.48 6.24 -12.86
N THR A 4 19.33 6.54 -12.24
CA THR A 4 19.08 6.28 -10.81
C THR A 4 18.38 4.93 -10.67
N SER A 5 18.88 4.06 -9.80
CA SER A 5 18.23 2.79 -9.45
C SER A 5 17.51 2.94 -8.10
N PHE A 6 16.33 2.34 -7.98
CA PHE A 6 15.54 2.30 -6.75
C PHE A 6 15.41 0.85 -6.29
N PHE A 7 15.93 0.54 -5.10
CA PHE A 7 15.89 -0.81 -4.53
C PHE A 7 14.89 -0.86 -3.38
N VAL A 8 14.01 -1.86 -3.39
CA VAL A 8 13.07 -2.15 -2.30
C VAL A 8 13.31 -3.56 -1.80
N TRP A 9 13.69 -3.70 -0.53
CA TRP A 9 13.83 -5.00 0.12
C TRP A 9 12.56 -5.30 0.91
N ILE A 10 11.83 -6.33 0.48
CA ILE A 10 10.53 -6.70 1.04
C ILE A 10 10.65 -8.04 1.76
N SER A 11 10.14 -8.10 2.98
CA SER A 11 9.97 -9.32 3.76
C SER A 11 8.54 -9.39 4.32
N GLY A 12 8.25 -10.43 5.11
CA GLY A 12 6.98 -10.56 5.82
C GLY A 12 6.67 -9.33 6.68
N GLY A 13 5.41 -8.91 6.71
CA GLY A 13 4.95 -7.76 7.50
C GLY A 13 4.94 -6.41 6.76
N ALA A 14 5.46 -6.32 5.53
CA ALA A 14 5.46 -5.08 4.74
C ALA A 14 4.07 -4.43 4.59
N SER A 15 2.99 -5.22 4.58
CA SER A 15 1.62 -4.69 4.55
C SER A 15 1.28 -3.76 5.73
N ALA A 16 1.82 -4.05 6.91
CA ALA A 16 1.67 -3.25 8.13
C ALA A 16 2.78 -2.19 8.24
N LEU A 17 4.03 -2.57 7.97
CA LEU A 17 5.20 -1.69 8.14
C LEU A 17 5.27 -0.57 7.08
N LEU A 18 4.87 -0.86 5.83
CA LEU A 18 4.82 0.12 4.74
C LEU A 18 3.38 0.64 4.57
N CYS A 19 2.93 1.47 5.50
CA CYS A 19 1.58 2.03 5.53
C CYS A 19 1.58 3.55 5.32
N ALA A 20 1.12 3.99 4.15
CA ALA A 20 0.81 5.40 3.88
C ALA A 20 -0.66 5.51 3.44
N PRO A 21 -1.55 6.10 4.26
CA PRO A 21 -2.95 6.37 3.87
C PRO A 21 -3.03 7.27 2.63
N SER A 22 -4.09 7.09 1.82
CA SER A 22 -4.43 8.05 0.75
C SER A 22 -4.86 9.39 1.34
N ASP A 23 -4.79 10.47 0.55
CA ASP A 23 -5.11 11.83 1.02
C ASP A 23 -6.56 12.01 1.51
N ILE A 24 -7.45 11.10 1.13
CA ILE A 24 -8.87 11.13 1.49
C ILE A 24 -9.19 10.49 2.85
N ILE A 25 -8.23 9.85 3.52
CA ILE A 25 -8.44 9.23 4.83
C ILE A 25 -7.22 9.36 5.76
N THR A 26 -7.48 9.38 7.05
CA THR A 26 -6.49 9.30 8.11
C THR A 26 -5.96 7.87 8.31
N LEU A 27 -4.88 7.73 9.08
CA LEU A 27 -4.37 6.41 9.49
C LEU A 27 -5.38 5.66 10.37
N ALA A 28 -6.06 6.35 11.28
CA ALA A 28 -7.05 5.76 12.18
C ALA A 28 -8.24 5.20 11.40
N GLU A 29 -8.77 5.94 10.43
CA GLU A 29 -9.83 5.47 9.54
C GLU A 29 -9.37 4.26 8.71
N LYS A 30 -8.14 4.30 8.19
CA LYS A 30 -7.57 3.16 7.45
C LYS A 30 -7.47 1.89 8.31
N GLN A 31 -7.07 2.02 9.58
CA GLN A 31 -7.02 0.92 10.53
C GLN A 31 -8.43 0.39 10.82
N SER A 32 -9.41 1.27 11.05
CA SER A 32 -10.80 0.90 11.28
C SER A 32 -11.39 0.14 10.09
N ILE A 33 -11.24 0.66 8.87
CA ILE A 33 -11.68 -0.01 7.63
C ILE A 33 -10.99 -1.37 7.48
N ASN A 34 -9.69 -1.47 7.74
CA ASN A 34 -8.97 -2.73 7.67
C ASN A 34 -9.53 -3.76 8.67
N ASN A 35 -9.85 -3.35 9.89
CA ASN A 35 -10.45 -4.23 10.89
C ASN A 35 -11.85 -4.70 10.45
N SER A 36 -12.70 -3.78 9.97
CA SER A 36 -14.02 -4.13 9.44
C SER A 36 -13.95 -5.11 8.26
N LEU A 37 -12.97 -4.93 7.37
CA LEU A 37 -12.75 -5.85 6.25
C LEU A 37 -12.31 -7.23 6.73
N LEU A 38 -11.41 -7.32 7.71
CA LEU A 38 -10.97 -8.60 8.27
C LEU A 38 -12.11 -9.37 8.96
N THR A 39 -13.04 -8.67 9.59
CA THR A 39 -14.22 -9.28 10.24
C THR A 39 -15.38 -9.56 9.27
N SER A 40 -15.31 -9.09 8.03
CA SER A 40 -16.43 -9.18 7.06
C SER A 40 -16.63 -10.57 6.44
N GLY A 41 -15.66 -11.48 6.59
CA GLY A 41 -15.65 -12.75 5.88
C GLY A 41 -15.36 -12.64 4.37
N ALA A 42 -15.03 -11.44 3.87
CA ALA A 42 -14.71 -11.24 2.46
C ALA A 42 -13.41 -11.99 2.07
N PRO A 43 -13.34 -12.53 0.83
CA PRO A 43 -12.11 -13.12 0.31
C PRO A 43 -10.93 -12.14 0.36
N ILE A 44 -9.73 -12.65 0.61
CA ILE A 44 -8.53 -11.83 0.79
C ILE A 44 -8.22 -10.95 -0.43
N GLU A 45 -8.60 -11.39 -1.64
CA GLU A 45 -8.45 -10.62 -2.88
C GLU A 45 -9.31 -9.35 -2.84
N LYS A 46 -10.54 -9.44 -2.32
CA LYS A 46 -11.46 -8.30 -2.16
C LYS A 46 -10.96 -7.34 -1.09
N ILE A 47 -10.48 -7.86 0.04
CA ILE A 47 -9.86 -7.05 1.10
C ILE A 47 -8.65 -6.29 0.55
N ASN A 48 -7.77 -6.98 -0.19
CA ASN A 48 -6.60 -6.37 -0.79
C ASN A 48 -6.93 -5.35 -1.88
N LEU A 49 -8.02 -5.55 -2.63
CA LEU A 49 -8.51 -4.57 -3.60
C LEU A 49 -8.80 -3.24 -2.89
N VAL A 50 -9.60 -3.25 -1.82
CA VAL A 50 -9.91 -2.03 -1.06
C VAL A 50 -8.64 -1.42 -0.46
N ARG A 51 -7.79 -2.24 0.19
CA ARG A 51 -6.55 -1.76 0.84
C ARG A 51 -5.56 -1.09 -0.12
N LYS A 52 -5.51 -1.50 -1.40
CA LYS A 52 -4.66 -0.86 -2.43
C LYS A 52 -5.18 0.54 -2.81
N HIS A 53 -6.49 0.71 -2.89
CA HIS A 53 -7.11 2.00 -3.22
C HIS A 53 -6.88 3.04 -2.11
N LEU A 54 -6.98 2.61 -0.85
CA LEU A 54 -6.81 3.45 0.36
C LEU A 54 -5.34 3.69 0.77
N SER A 55 -4.40 3.60 -0.17
CA SER A 55 -2.97 3.64 0.12
C SER A 55 -2.19 4.42 -0.93
N LYS A 56 -1.22 5.23 -0.50
CA LYS A 56 -0.29 5.95 -1.40
C LYS A 56 0.81 5.07 -1.98
N VAL A 57 1.13 3.96 -1.32
CA VAL A 57 2.31 3.13 -1.64
C VAL A 57 1.98 1.72 -2.11
N LYS A 58 0.72 1.28 -2.03
CA LYS A 58 0.30 -0.08 -2.41
C LYS A 58 -0.25 -0.08 -3.83
N GLY A 59 -0.30 -1.25 -4.47
CA GLY A 59 -0.87 -1.39 -5.83
C GLY A 59 -0.04 -0.69 -6.90
N GLY A 60 1.28 -0.82 -6.85
CA GLY A 60 2.20 -0.21 -7.84
C GLY A 60 2.54 1.26 -7.58
N LYS A 61 1.83 1.94 -6.69
CA LYS A 61 2.03 3.38 -6.45
C LYS A 61 3.40 3.74 -5.85
N LEU A 62 4.06 2.86 -5.09
CA LEU A 62 5.44 3.07 -4.66
C LEU A 62 6.40 3.15 -5.84
N ALA A 63 6.29 2.23 -6.80
CA ALA A 63 7.10 2.23 -8.01
C ALA A 63 6.79 3.45 -8.88
N ALA A 64 5.51 3.84 -8.99
CA ALA A 64 5.12 5.06 -9.68
C ALA A 64 5.74 6.32 -9.05
N ALA A 65 5.82 6.39 -7.72
CA ALA A 65 6.48 7.49 -7.01
C ALA A 65 8.01 7.48 -7.16
N ALA A 66 8.61 6.32 -7.43
CA ALA A 66 10.05 6.19 -7.68
C ALA A 66 10.45 6.54 -9.12
N TYR A 67 9.49 6.61 -10.05
CA TYR A 67 9.77 7.01 -11.44
C TYR A 67 10.42 8.41 -11.50
N PRO A 68 11.49 8.62 -12.29
CA PRO A 68 12.01 7.77 -13.37
C PRO A 68 13.09 6.76 -12.99
N ALA A 69 13.31 6.50 -11.69
CA ALA A 69 14.28 5.51 -11.28
C ALA A 69 13.88 4.10 -11.75
N LYS A 70 14.86 3.30 -12.17
CA LYS A 70 14.63 1.90 -12.54
C LYS A 70 14.38 1.11 -11.25
N CYS A 71 13.21 0.48 -11.17
CA CYS A 71 12.77 -0.38 -10.06
C CYS A 71 13.24 -1.81 -10.26
#